data_AF-A0A9R0QJJ2-F1
#
_entry.id   AF-A0A9R0QJJ2-F1
#
_cell.length_a   1.000
_cell.length_b   1.000
_cell.length_c   1.000
_cell.angle_alpha   90.00
_cell.angle_beta   90.00
_cell.angle_gamma   90.00
#
_symmetry.space_group_name_H-M   'P 1'
#
loop_
_entity.id
_entity.type
_entity.pdbx_description
1 polymer ?
#
loop_
_entity_poly.entity_id
_entity_poly.type
_entity_poly.pdbx_seq_one_letter_code
_entity_poly.pdbx_strand_id
1 'polypeptide(L)'
;MSGPLLQMDTAISLRKVIRCLELLVAAIVEIWPLCTIAYCQPGSSSWLVSELGSKGSVIDMMFYEGGISYFESYLVESHGALLLVQRTIFGECDNDTIGGIKPVGIEFEVCQSDFQSRSWVKVRSVGDDQALFVSQSSSQSVDVSQYKLKGDCIYFMDDGSCDWFWKDAPSSCAVYDMRDGNCFFIPLPTVACKDVKMLAAWLFPQN
;
A
#
# COMPACT_ATOMS: atom_id res chain seq x y z
N MET A 1 16.36 45.14 9.28
CA MET A 1 15.41 44.41 8.40
C MET A 1 15.51 42.95 8.75
N SER A 2 14.55 42.45 9.54
CA SER A 2 14.45 41.05 9.93
C SER A 2 13.84 40.28 8.77
N GLY A 3 14.51 39.25 8.26
CA GLY A 3 13.89 38.30 7.34
C GLY A 3 12.75 37.54 8.03
N PRO A 4 11.75 37.02 7.29
CA PRO A 4 10.72 36.20 7.90
C PRO A 4 11.32 34.86 8.32
N LEU A 5 11.22 34.54 9.62
CA LEU A 5 11.29 33.15 10.07
C LEU A 5 10.06 32.45 9.47
N LEU A 6 10.28 31.56 8.49
CA LEU A 6 9.27 30.62 8.06
C LEU A 6 9.02 29.64 9.21
N GLN A 7 7.98 29.91 9.99
CA GLN A 7 7.36 28.94 10.87
C GLN A 7 6.67 27.92 9.96
N MET A 8 7.38 26.86 9.60
CA MET A 8 6.77 25.69 9.00
C MET A 8 5.99 24.99 10.11
N ASP A 9 4.70 25.30 10.22
CA ASP A 9 3.77 24.43 10.92
C ASP A 9 3.81 23.07 10.19
N THR A 10 4.43 22.07 10.80
CA THR A 10 4.49 20.72 10.25
C THR A 10 3.07 20.15 10.23
N ALA A 11 2.40 20.27 9.07
CA ALA A 11 1.08 19.68 8.87
C ALA A 11 1.19 18.16 8.98
N ILE A 12 0.38 17.58 9.86
CA ILE A 12 0.25 16.13 10.02
C ILE A 12 -0.99 15.69 9.22
N SER A 13 -0.82 14.74 8.31
CA SER A 13 -1.91 14.13 7.53
C SER A 13 -2.05 12.65 7.88
N LEU A 14 -3.28 12.13 7.93
CA LEU A 14 -3.57 10.72 8.13
C LEU A 14 -3.97 10.10 6.78
N ARG A 15 -3.17 9.15 6.28
CA ARG A 15 -3.50 8.44 5.03
C ARG A 15 -4.42 7.26 5.26
N LYS A 16 -4.22 6.52 6.35
CA LYS A 16 -4.99 5.31 6.65
C LYS A 16 -5.04 5.06 8.15
N VAL A 17 -6.19 4.61 8.66
CA VAL A 17 -6.39 4.22 10.06
C VAL A 17 -7.05 2.86 10.09
N ILE A 18 -6.50 1.92 10.86
CA ILE A 18 -6.99 0.55 11.01
C ILE A 18 -7.06 0.19 12.48
N ARG A 19 -8.12 -0.52 12.86
CA ARG A 19 -8.22 -1.17 14.16
C ARG A 19 -7.65 -2.58 14.04
N CYS A 20 -6.57 -2.87 14.76
CA CYS A 20 -5.88 -4.16 14.69
C CYS A 20 -6.38 -5.17 15.74
N LEU A 21 -6.73 -4.68 16.94
CA LEU A 21 -7.21 -5.45 18.08
C LEU A 21 -8.29 -4.62 18.80
N GLU A 22 -9.02 -5.22 19.74
CA GLU A 22 -10.03 -4.47 20.51
C GLU A 22 -9.46 -3.21 21.19
N LEU A 23 -8.15 -3.22 21.47
CA LEU A 23 -7.41 -2.19 22.19
C LEU A 23 -6.33 -1.49 21.35
N LEU A 24 -6.27 -1.68 20.02
CA LEU A 24 -5.20 -1.08 19.21
C LEU A 24 -5.73 -0.48 17.90
N VAL A 25 -5.45 0.81 17.73
CA VAL A 25 -5.63 1.56 16.47
C VAL A 25 -4.24 1.88 15.93
N ALA A 26 -4.01 1.62 14.65
CA ALA A 26 -2.80 2.00 13.94
C ALA A 26 -3.15 2.93 12.78
N ALA A 27 -2.25 3.84 12.45
CA ALA A 27 -2.43 4.80 11.39
C ALA A 27 -1.13 5.07 10.63
N ILE A 28 -1.24 5.22 9.31
CA ILE A 28 -0.17 5.81 8.49
C ILE A 28 -0.29 7.31 8.61
N VAL A 29 0.74 7.92 9.19
CA VAL A 29 0.83 9.35 9.47
C VAL A 29 1.92 9.97 8.61
N GLU A 30 1.56 11.02 7.90
CA GLU A 30 2.51 11.85 7.17
C GLU A 30 2.85 13.06 8.01
N ILE A 31 4.12 13.20 8.35
CA ILE A 31 4.68 14.34 9.06
C ILE A 31 5.70 14.94 8.12
N TRP A 32 5.33 15.97 7.35
CA TRP A 32 6.18 16.41 6.26
C TRP A 32 7.63 16.64 6.76
N PRO A 33 8.62 15.95 6.18
CA PRO A 33 8.46 15.22 4.95
C PRO A 33 8.08 13.73 5.12
N LEU A 34 8.33 13.13 6.28
CA LEU A 34 8.29 11.70 6.64
C LEU A 34 6.91 11.02 6.57
N CYS A 35 6.91 9.73 6.23
CA CYS A 35 5.77 8.84 6.42
C CYS A 35 6.13 7.82 7.50
N THR A 36 5.31 7.73 8.55
CA THR A 36 5.54 6.85 9.70
C THR A 36 4.23 6.19 10.14
N ILE A 37 4.33 5.17 10.98
CA ILE A 37 3.16 4.46 11.51
C ILE A 37 3.02 4.83 12.98
N ALA A 38 1.88 5.39 13.32
CA ALA A 38 1.51 5.69 14.69
C ALA A 38 0.46 4.69 15.17
N TYR A 39 0.48 4.33 16.44
CA TYR A 39 -0.53 3.47 17.06
C TYR A 39 -0.93 3.98 18.44
N CYS A 40 -2.19 3.77 18.81
CA CYS A 40 -2.75 4.18 20.09
C CYS A 40 -3.79 3.17 20.59
N GLN A 41 -4.12 3.25 21.87
CA GLN A 41 -5.29 2.56 22.40
C GLN A 41 -6.56 3.38 22.08
N PRO A 42 -7.70 2.74 21.73
CA PRO A 42 -8.97 3.42 21.62
C PRO A 42 -9.27 4.26 22.88
N GLY A 43 -9.52 5.56 22.70
CA GLY A 43 -9.76 6.50 23.81
C GLY A 43 -8.50 7.13 24.41
N SER A 44 -7.30 6.74 23.97
CA SER A 44 -6.04 7.41 24.34
C SER A 44 -5.93 8.79 23.68
N SER A 45 -5.36 9.76 24.42
CA SER A 45 -4.98 11.07 23.88
C SER A 45 -3.56 11.10 23.32
N SER A 46 -2.79 10.01 23.44
CA SER A 46 -1.41 9.89 22.95
C SER A 46 -1.23 8.72 21.98
N TRP A 47 -0.36 8.93 20.99
CA TRP A 47 0.02 7.96 19.96
C TRP A 47 1.51 7.63 20.10
N LEU A 48 1.86 6.36 19.96
CA LEU A 48 3.23 5.86 19.87
C LEU A 48 3.61 5.79 18.39
N VAL A 49 4.78 6.32 18.04
CA VAL A 49 5.29 6.32 16.67
C VAL A 49 6.35 5.23 16.53
N SER A 50 6.23 4.38 15.51
CA SER A 50 7.23 3.34 15.21
C SER A 50 8.46 3.96 14.55
N GLU A 51 9.66 3.38 14.80
CA GLU A 51 10.94 3.85 14.24
C GLU A 51 11.07 3.67 12.73
N LEU A 52 10.03 3.19 12.03
CA LEU A 52 9.99 3.21 10.58
C LEU A 52 9.80 4.65 10.08
N GLY A 53 10.89 5.41 10.10
CA GLY A 53 11.06 6.61 9.33
C GLY A 53 11.47 6.23 7.92
N SER A 54 10.52 5.77 7.10
CA SER A 54 10.72 5.97 5.67
C SER A 54 10.88 7.48 5.47
N LYS A 55 11.95 7.89 4.78
CA LYS A 55 12.16 9.29 4.37
C LYS A 55 11.00 9.69 3.49
N GLY A 56 9.86 10.01 4.08
CA GLY A 56 8.98 10.91 3.41
C GLY A 56 9.79 12.19 3.16
N SER A 57 9.84 12.57 1.89
CA SER A 57 9.62 13.87 1.24
C SER A 57 9.59 13.51 -0.23
N VAL A 58 8.59 13.97 -0.98
CA VAL A 58 8.49 13.71 -2.44
C VAL A 58 8.07 12.28 -2.81
N ILE A 59 7.61 11.45 -1.85
CA ILE A 59 7.07 10.11 -2.10
C ILE A 59 5.60 10.27 -2.49
N ASP A 60 5.27 10.14 -3.77
CA ASP A 60 4.92 8.83 -4.32
C ASP A 60 5.85 8.31 -5.43
N MET A 61 6.78 9.13 -5.96
CA MET A 61 7.56 8.79 -7.16
C MET A 61 9.04 9.21 -7.03
N MET A 62 9.96 8.25 -7.09
CA MET A 62 11.41 8.47 -7.05
C MET A 62 11.99 8.38 -8.45
N PHE A 63 12.73 9.41 -8.89
CA PHE A 63 13.46 9.41 -10.15
C PHE A 63 14.90 8.95 -9.91
N TYR A 64 15.39 8.06 -10.76
CA TYR A 64 16.79 7.66 -10.85
C TYR A 64 17.23 7.72 -12.33
N GLU A 65 18.53 7.57 -12.60
CA GLU A 65 19.02 7.68 -13.99
C GLU A 65 18.29 6.68 -14.91
N GLY A 66 17.42 7.22 -15.77
CA GLY A 66 16.66 6.46 -16.77
C GLY A 66 15.28 5.94 -16.34
N GLY A 67 14.87 6.08 -15.07
CA GLY A 67 13.64 5.45 -14.60
C GLY A 67 12.97 6.12 -13.40
N ILE A 68 11.81 5.57 -13.05
CA ILE A 68 10.99 5.99 -11.93
C ILE A 68 10.54 4.79 -11.09
N SER A 69 10.36 5.01 -9.80
CA SER A 69 9.74 4.05 -8.88
C SER A 69 8.59 4.72 -8.15
N TYR A 70 7.40 4.12 -8.20
CA TYR A 70 6.25 4.55 -7.44
C TYR A 70 6.06 3.69 -6.19
N PHE A 71 5.82 4.29 -5.03
CA PHE A 71 5.68 3.58 -3.74
C PHE A 71 4.33 3.82 -3.11
N GLU A 72 3.70 2.76 -2.61
CA GLU A 72 2.50 2.86 -1.80
C GLU A 72 2.53 1.87 -0.63
N SER A 73 1.96 2.28 0.50
CA SER A 73 1.92 1.49 1.72
C SER A 73 0.49 1.25 2.18
N TYR A 74 0.18 0.01 2.54
CA TYR A 74 -1.09 -0.41 3.11
C TYR A 74 -0.86 -1.04 4.49
N LEU A 75 -1.69 -0.68 5.45
CA LEU A 75 -1.79 -1.45 6.69
C LEU A 75 -2.84 -2.55 6.50
N VAL A 76 -2.60 -3.74 7.05
CA VAL A 76 -3.56 -4.85 7.02
C VAL A 76 -3.56 -5.52 8.39
N GLU A 77 -4.74 -5.74 8.96
CA GLU A 77 -4.89 -6.62 10.12
C GLU A 77 -5.07 -8.05 9.62
N SER A 78 -4.36 -9.00 10.21
CA SER A 78 -4.46 -10.43 9.91
C SER A 78 -4.20 -11.24 11.18
N HIS A 79 -5.23 -11.93 11.69
CA HIS A 79 -5.16 -12.79 12.88
C HIS A 79 -4.51 -12.14 14.12
N GLY A 80 -4.81 -10.86 14.36
CA GLY A 80 -4.27 -10.08 15.46
C GLY A 80 -2.86 -9.53 15.23
N ALA A 81 -2.24 -9.83 14.09
CA ALA A 81 -1.00 -9.21 13.65
C ALA A 81 -1.30 -7.98 12.76
N LEU A 82 -0.47 -6.94 12.89
CA LEU A 82 -0.49 -5.79 11.99
C LEU A 82 0.60 -5.98 10.93
N LEU A 83 0.19 -5.96 9.67
CA LEU A 83 1.06 -6.07 8.51
C LEU A 83 1.15 -4.71 7.81
N LEU A 84 2.36 -4.34 7.42
CA LEU A 84 2.66 -3.26 6.50
C LEU A 84 3.00 -3.88 5.15
N VAL A 85 2.14 -3.64 4.16
CA VAL A 85 2.32 -4.10 2.78
C VAL A 85 2.79 -2.89 1.96
N GLN A 86 3.99 -2.97 1.41
CA GLN A 86 4.58 -1.93 0.58
C GLN A 86 4.61 -2.39 -0.87
N ARG A 87 3.92 -1.64 -1.74
CA ARG A 87 3.92 -1.81 -3.19
C ARG A 87 4.97 -0.89 -3.79
N THR A 88 5.81 -1.44 -4.66
CA THR A 88 6.73 -0.66 -5.50
C THR A 88 6.45 -0.96 -6.96
N ILE A 89 6.19 0.06 -7.77
CA ILE A 89 5.99 -0.06 -9.21
C ILE A 89 7.17 0.59 -9.92
N PHE A 90 7.83 -0.15 -10.79
CA PHE A 90 9.01 0.30 -11.54
C PHE A 90 8.60 0.70 -12.95
N GLY A 91 9.07 1.86 -13.39
CA GLY A 91 8.89 2.37 -14.75
C GLY A 91 10.20 2.89 -15.32
N GLU A 92 10.34 2.81 -16.63
CA GLU A 92 11.43 3.42 -17.38
C GLU A 92 10.90 4.57 -18.23
N CYS A 93 11.70 5.62 -18.37
CA CYS A 93 11.37 6.72 -19.26
C CYS A 93 11.37 6.20 -20.70
N ASP A 94 10.25 6.38 -21.39
CA ASP A 94 10.14 6.02 -22.79
C ASP A 94 10.90 7.02 -23.65
N ASN A 95 11.96 6.55 -24.32
CA ASN A 95 12.73 7.41 -25.23
C ASN A 95 11.96 7.77 -26.50
N ASP A 96 10.92 7.00 -26.86
CA ASP A 96 10.16 7.18 -28.10
C ASP A 96 8.98 8.15 -27.93
N THR A 97 8.51 8.35 -26.69
CA THR A 97 7.35 9.19 -26.37
C THR A 97 7.74 10.27 -25.36
N ILE A 98 7.58 11.55 -25.71
CA ILE A 98 7.87 12.65 -24.79
C ILE A 98 7.02 12.50 -23.51
N GLY A 99 7.68 12.22 -22.38
CA GLY A 99 7.02 12.03 -21.08
C GLY A 99 6.31 10.68 -20.92
N GLY A 100 6.51 9.73 -21.83
CA GLY A 100 6.02 8.36 -21.68
C GLY A 100 6.81 7.62 -20.59
N ILE A 101 6.12 6.78 -19.83
CA ILE A 101 6.74 5.84 -18.89
C ILE A 101 6.27 4.45 -19.28
N LYS A 102 7.21 3.52 -19.46
CA LYS A 102 6.95 2.11 -19.72
C LYS A 102 7.03 1.33 -18.41
N PRO A 103 6.02 0.53 -18.04
CA PRO A 103 6.09 -0.30 -16.84
C PRO A 103 7.12 -1.42 -17.02
N VAL A 104 8.01 -1.55 -16.03
CA VAL A 104 9.07 -2.57 -15.98
C VAL A 104 8.67 -3.71 -15.06
N GLY A 105 8.01 -3.40 -13.94
CA GLY A 105 7.61 -4.42 -12.99
C GLY A 105 6.92 -3.85 -11.77
N ILE A 106 6.49 -4.75 -10.90
CA ILE A 106 5.87 -4.45 -9.62
C ILE A 106 6.39 -5.44 -8.58
N GLU A 107 6.65 -4.95 -7.38
CA GLU A 107 7.13 -5.75 -6.25
C GLU A 107 6.32 -5.41 -5.00
N PHE A 108 6.13 -6.40 -4.15
CA PHE A 108 5.54 -6.24 -2.83
C PHE A 108 6.50 -6.69 -1.74
N GLU A 109 6.63 -5.86 -0.71
CA GLU A 109 7.26 -6.24 0.55
C GLU A 109 6.21 -6.23 1.66
N VAL A 110 6.18 -7.30 2.45
CA VAL A 110 5.28 -7.40 3.61
C VAL A 110 6.13 -7.46 4.87
N CYS A 111 5.86 -6.55 5.79
CA CYS A 111 6.48 -6.55 7.11
C CYS A 111 5.42 -6.72 8.19
N GLN A 112 5.70 -7.56 9.18
CA GLN A 112 4.86 -7.70 10.36
C GLN A 112 5.39 -6.82 11.49
N SER A 113 4.49 -6.19 12.24
CA SER A 113 4.86 -5.40 13.41
C SER A 113 5.36 -6.30 14.55
N ASP A 114 6.48 -5.95 15.14
CA ASP A 114 6.87 -6.40 16.48
C ASP A 114 6.67 -5.25 17.47
N PHE A 115 5.56 -5.30 18.20
CA PHE A 115 5.22 -4.28 19.18
C PHE A 115 6.18 -4.24 20.38
N GLN A 116 6.87 -5.33 20.69
CA GLN A 116 7.81 -5.36 21.82
C GLN A 116 9.07 -4.57 21.47
N SER A 117 9.62 -4.79 20.28
CA SER A 117 10.80 -4.07 19.79
C SER A 117 10.47 -2.77 19.04
N ARG A 118 9.19 -2.45 18.85
CA ARG A 118 8.68 -1.29 18.09
C ARG A 118 9.17 -1.24 16.64
N SER A 119 9.52 -2.39 16.10
CA SER A 119 10.11 -2.55 14.78
C SER A 119 9.18 -3.29 13.83
N TRP A 120 9.57 -3.35 12.56
CA TRP A 120 8.87 -4.09 11.51
C TRP A 120 9.81 -5.15 10.96
N VAL A 121 9.32 -6.39 10.87
CA VAL A 121 10.11 -7.54 10.43
C VAL A 121 9.54 -8.05 9.11
N LYS A 122 10.36 -8.05 8.05
CA LYS A 122 9.97 -8.60 6.75
C LYS A 122 9.55 -10.07 6.88
N VAL A 123 8.37 -10.39 6.37
CA VAL A 123 7.84 -11.76 6.28
C VAL A 123 7.87 -12.22 4.82
N ARG A 124 8.11 -13.52 4.63
CA ARG A 124 8.15 -14.14 3.28
C ARG A 124 6.81 -14.72 2.86
N SER A 125 5.88 -14.86 3.79
CA SER A 125 4.58 -15.48 3.57
C SER A 125 3.59 -14.91 4.56
N VAL A 126 2.33 -14.85 4.15
CA VAL A 126 1.16 -14.47 4.99
C VAL A 126 0.34 -15.68 5.41
N GLY A 127 0.73 -16.88 4.97
CA GLY A 127 0.05 -18.14 5.24
C GLY A 127 -0.87 -18.59 4.10
N ASP A 128 -0.98 -19.92 3.94
CA ASP A 128 -1.77 -20.57 2.87
C ASP A 128 -3.29 -20.45 3.10
N ASP A 129 -3.68 -20.13 4.33
CA ASP A 129 -5.05 -19.92 4.75
C ASP A 129 -5.49 -18.46 4.59
N GLN A 130 -4.56 -17.53 4.33
CA GLN A 130 -4.85 -16.10 4.20
C GLN A 130 -4.50 -15.57 2.80
N ALA A 131 -5.30 -14.60 2.37
CA ALA A 131 -5.00 -13.75 1.22
C ALA A 131 -5.19 -12.29 1.62
N LEU A 132 -4.29 -11.42 1.16
CA LEU A 132 -4.41 -9.99 1.40
C LEU A 132 -5.08 -9.33 0.21
N PHE A 133 -6.01 -8.43 0.46
CA PHE A 133 -6.61 -7.55 -0.54
C PHE A 133 -6.22 -6.12 -0.21
N VAL A 134 -5.62 -5.41 -1.16
CA VAL A 134 -5.13 -4.05 -0.96
C VAL A 134 -5.54 -3.13 -2.11
N SER A 135 -5.95 -1.93 -1.73
CA SER A 135 -6.13 -0.75 -2.56
C SER A 135 -6.00 0.49 -1.66
N GLN A 136 -5.92 1.67 -2.28
CA GLN A 136 -6.00 2.92 -1.53
C GLN A 136 -7.21 2.98 -0.58
N SER A 137 -8.38 2.50 -1.05
CA SER A 137 -9.67 2.60 -0.34
C SER A 137 -9.96 1.43 0.62
N SER A 138 -9.35 0.26 0.42
CA SER A 138 -9.67 -0.96 1.16
C SER A 138 -8.42 -1.78 1.41
N SER A 139 -8.22 -2.25 2.63
CA SER A 139 -7.19 -3.27 2.89
C SER A 139 -7.65 -4.25 3.95
N GLN A 140 -7.69 -5.53 3.59
CA GLN A 140 -8.18 -6.61 4.44
C GLN A 140 -7.41 -7.91 4.21
N SER A 141 -7.24 -8.68 5.29
CA SER A 141 -6.91 -10.10 5.21
C SER A 141 -8.20 -10.90 5.15
N VAL A 142 -8.25 -11.91 4.28
CA VAL A 142 -9.40 -12.81 4.20
C VAL A 142 -8.97 -14.27 4.30
N ASP A 143 -9.85 -15.05 4.92
CA ASP A 143 -9.73 -16.50 4.92
C ASP A 143 -10.00 -17.06 3.52
N VAL A 144 -9.01 -17.77 3.00
CA VAL A 144 -9.00 -18.34 1.65
C VAL A 144 -10.13 -19.36 1.44
N SER A 145 -10.50 -20.09 2.48
CA SER A 145 -11.53 -21.13 2.42
C SER A 145 -12.92 -20.56 2.14
N GLN A 146 -13.19 -19.32 2.57
CA GLN A 146 -14.47 -18.65 2.35
C GLN A 146 -14.73 -18.38 0.86
N TYR A 147 -13.67 -18.11 0.10
CA TYR A 147 -13.77 -17.58 -1.26
C TYR A 147 -13.09 -18.46 -2.32
N LYS A 148 -12.59 -19.65 -1.95
CA LYS A 148 -11.81 -20.56 -2.82
C LYS A 148 -10.66 -19.84 -3.53
N LEU A 149 -9.98 -18.97 -2.78
CA LEU A 149 -8.87 -18.19 -3.31
C LEU A 149 -7.59 -19.03 -3.32
N LYS A 150 -6.54 -18.48 -3.91
CA LYS A 150 -5.17 -18.92 -3.64
C LYS A 150 -4.66 -18.14 -2.43
N GLY A 151 -4.19 -18.86 -1.41
CA GLY A 151 -3.54 -18.27 -0.26
C GLY A 151 -2.12 -17.81 -0.55
N ASP A 152 -1.50 -17.15 0.42
CA ASP A 152 -0.16 -16.59 0.31
C ASP A 152 -0.01 -15.61 -0.88
N CYS A 153 -1.08 -14.87 -1.14
CA CYS A 153 -1.22 -13.98 -2.29
C CYS A 153 -1.73 -12.60 -1.86
N ILE A 154 -1.34 -11.58 -2.63
CA ILE A 154 -1.79 -10.20 -2.48
C ILE A 154 -2.61 -9.83 -3.73
N TYR A 155 -3.90 -9.58 -3.53
CA TYR A 155 -4.83 -9.12 -4.55
C TYR A 155 -4.84 -7.59 -4.52
N PHE A 156 -4.54 -6.97 -5.65
CA PHE A 156 -4.45 -5.52 -5.76
C PHE A 156 -5.16 -5.01 -7.01
N MET A 157 -5.49 -3.72 -7.02
CA MET A 157 -6.20 -3.09 -8.13
C MET A 157 -5.65 -1.71 -8.46
N ASP A 158 -6.10 -1.20 -9.60
CA ASP A 158 -5.92 0.18 -10.00
C ASP A 158 -6.74 1.09 -9.07
N ASP A 159 -6.01 1.91 -8.30
CA ASP A 159 -6.55 2.94 -7.43
C ASP A 159 -6.34 4.35 -8.00
N GLY A 160 -5.99 4.47 -9.29
CA GLY A 160 -5.80 5.74 -10.00
C GLY A 160 -4.54 6.49 -9.60
N SER A 161 -3.65 5.85 -8.84
CA SER A 161 -2.40 6.43 -8.36
C SER A 161 -1.24 6.29 -9.36
N CYS A 162 -1.30 5.29 -10.24
CA CYS A 162 -0.23 4.91 -11.16
C CYS A 162 -0.76 4.63 -12.58
N ASP A 163 -1.39 5.64 -13.20
CA ASP A 163 -2.04 5.51 -14.51
C ASP A 163 -1.16 4.87 -15.60
N TRP A 164 0.14 5.21 -15.60
CA TRP A 164 1.08 4.72 -16.62
C TRP A 164 1.33 3.21 -16.53
N PHE A 165 1.17 2.60 -15.35
CA PHE A 165 1.27 1.16 -15.18
C PHE A 165 0.05 0.43 -15.74
N TRP A 166 -1.15 0.99 -15.54
CA TRP A 166 -2.42 0.35 -15.91
C TRP A 166 -2.88 0.63 -17.34
N LYS A 167 -2.30 1.63 -18.01
CA LYS A 167 -2.71 2.09 -19.35
C LYS A 167 -2.88 0.97 -20.37
N ASP A 168 -1.92 0.05 -20.45
CA ASP A 168 -1.91 -1.07 -21.40
C ASP A 168 -2.13 -2.43 -20.70
N ALA A 169 -2.51 -2.41 -19.42
CA ALA A 169 -2.76 -3.62 -18.65
C ALA A 169 -4.03 -4.34 -19.17
N PRO A 170 -4.04 -5.68 -19.18
CA PRO A 170 -5.20 -6.44 -19.64
C PRO A 170 -6.40 -6.33 -18.69
N SER A 171 -6.16 -5.92 -17.43
CA SER A 171 -7.17 -5.74 -16.39
C SER A 171 -6.77 -4.65 -15.40
N SER A 172 -7.73 -4.10 -14.66
CA SER A 172 -7.52 -3.14 -13.57
C SER A 172 -7.31 -3.82 -12.21
N CYS A 173 -7.12 -5.14 -12.17
CA CYS A 173 -6.72 -5.87 -10.97
C CYS A 173 -5.82 -7.06 -11.28
N ALA A 174 -5.00 -7.42 -10.30
CA ALA A 174 -4.00 -8.45 -10.40
C ALA A 174 -3.72 -9.10 -9.05
N VAL A 175 -3.07 -10.26 -9.09
CA VAL A 175 -2.63 -11.04 -7.94
C VAL A 175 -1.11 -11.11 -7.97
N TYR A 176 -0.47 -10.82 -6.85
CA TYR A 176 0.94 -11.08 -6.60
C TYR A 176 1.07 -12.34 -5.74
N ASP A 177 1.80 -13.34 -6.21
CA ASP A 177 2.12 -14.53 -5.45
C ASP A 177 3.39 -14.27 -4.61
N MET A 178 3.28 -14.37 -3.29
CA MET A 178 4.41 -14.06 -2.40
C MET A 178 5.54 -15.10 -2.45
N ARG A 179 5.29 -16.29 -2.97
CA ARG A 179 6.27 -17.40 -2.99
C ARG A 179 7.29 -17.26 -4.09
N ASP A 180 6.82 -16.86 -5.28
CA ASP A 180 7.65 -16.74 -6.48
C ASP A 180 7.79 -15.30 -6.97
N GLY A 181 7.02 -14.37 -6.42
CA GLY A 181 7.04 -12.95 -6.78
C GLY A 181 6.37 -12.63 -8.11
N ASN A 182 5.59 -13.57 -8.67
CA ASN A 182 4.94 -13.38 -9.96
C ASN A 182 3.60 -12.65 -9.84
N CYS A 183 3.29 -11.84 -10.85
CA CYS A 183 2.00 -11.18 -11.00
C CYS A 183 1.12 -11.81 -12.08
N PHE A 184 -0.16 -11.95 -11.79
CA PHE A 184 -1.18 -12.43 -12.71
C PHE A 184 -2.37 -11.48 -12.73
N PHE A 185 -2.73 -10.96 -13.90
CA PHE A 185 -3.93 -10.13 -14.03
C PHE A 185 -5.20 -10.98 -13.90
N ILE A 186 -6.17 -10.47 -13.14
CA ILE A 186 -7.45 -11.14 -12.94
C ILE A 186 -8.37 -10.76 -14.11
N PRO A 187 -8.91 -11.72 -14.86
CA PRO A 187 -9.86 -11.41 -15.93
C PRO A 187 -11.15 -10.85 -15.33
N LEU A 188 -11.48 -9.59 -15.64
CA LEU A 188 -12.73 -8.96 -15.24
C LEU A 188 -13.85 -9.24 -16.26
N PRO A 189 -15.12 -9.27 -15.83
CA PRO A 189 -16.25 -9.35 -16.74
C PRO A 189 -16.22 -8.20 -17.77
N THR A 190 -16.73 -8.44 -18.98
CA THR A 190 -16.69 -7.53 -20.13
C THR A 190 -17.32 -6.14 -19.89
N VAL A 191 -18.05 -5.96 -18.79
CA VAL A 191 -18.74 -4.70 -18.42
C VAL A 191 -17.85 -3.79 -17.54
N ALA A 192 -16.56 -4.09 -17.39
CA ALA A 192 -15.63 -3.23 -16.66
C ALA A 192 -15.49 -1.86 -17.35
N CYS A 193 -15.79 -0.78 -16.61
CA CYS A 193 -15.64 0.58 -17.10
C CYS A 193 -14.15 0.94 -17.14
N LYS A 194 -13.55 1.02 -18.34
CA LYS A 194 -12.14 1.39 -18.51
C LYS A 194 -11.90 2.90 -18.52
N ASP A 195 -12.93 3.70 -18.78
CA ASP A 195 -12.76 5.13 -19.14
C ASP A 195 -13.11 6.12 -18.01
N VAL A 196 -13.49 5.64 -16.83
CA VAL A 196 -13.75 6.50 -15.68
C VAL A 196 -12.76 6.18 -14.58
N LYS A 197 -11.95 7.18 -14.18
CA LYS A 197 -11.15 7.14 -12.95
C LYS A 197 -12.08 7.00 -11.75
N MET A 198 -12.50 5.77 -11.46
CA MET A 198 -13.28 5.45 -10.28
C MET A 198 -12.36 4.77 -9.28
N LEU A 199 -12.36 5.30 -8.06
CA LEU A 199 -11.75 4.64 -6.91
C LEU A 199 -12.52 3.34 -6.67
N ALA A 200 -11.97 2.23 -7.11
CA ALA A 200 -12.52 0.92 -6.83
C ALA A 200 -12.15 0.50 -5.39
N ALA A 201 -13.02 -0.30 -4.78
CA ALA A 201 -12.81 -0.81 -3.43
C ALA A 201 -13.18 -2.30 -3.38
N TRP A 202 -12.37 -3.08 -2.67
CA TRP A 202 -12.74 -4.43 -2.31
C TRP A 202 -13.83 -4.40 -1.24
N LEU A 203 -14.97 -5.03 -1.55
CA LEU A 203 -16.09 -5.17 -0.64
C LEU A 203 -16.17 -6.62 -0.17
N PHE A 204 -16.20 -6.79 1.14
CA PHE A 204 -16.34 -8.09 1.79
C PHE A 204 -17.70 -8.12 2.50
N PRO A 205 -18.58 -9.08 2.18
CA PRO A 205 -19.83 -9.22 2.90
C PRO A 205 -19.54 -9.51 4.37
N GLN A 206 -20.24 -8.79 5.26
CA GLN A 206 -20.22 -9.13 6.69
C GLN A 206 -21.04 -10.41 6.89
N ASN A 207 -20.46 -11.39 7.58
CA ASN A 207 -21.20 -12.56 8.07
C ASN A 207 -22.17 -12.17 9.18
#